data_AF-A0A970EED4-F1
#
_entry.id   AF-A0A970EED4-F1
#
_cell.length_a   1.000
_cell.length_b   1.000
_cell.length_c   1.000
_cell.angle_alpha   90.00
_cell.angle_beta   90.00
_cell.angle_gamma   90.00
#
_symmetry.space_group_name_H-M   'P 1'
#
loop_
_entity.id
_entity.type
_entity.pdbx_description
1 polymer ?
#
loop_
_entity_poly.entity_id
_entity_poly.type
_entity_poly.pdbx_seq_one_letter_code
_entity_poly.pdbx_strand_id
1 'polypeptide(L)'
;MGIGGGSILIPALVFFSHASQHQAQAVNLYYFIPTAVVSLIIHFKNRQICAKVSVVMALFGLIGAYFGSSLAVKLSDSFLAKIFAVFLFIVGIMEIINAKKNEG
;
A
#
# COMPACT_ATOMS: atom_id res chain seq x y z
N MET A 1 0.13 11.53 -4.17
CA MET A 1 -0.77 10.77 -3.28
C MET A 1 -0.89 9.35 -3.82
N GLY A 2 -0.50 8.33 -3.03
CA GLY A 2 -0.39 6.93 -3.49
C GLY A 2 -1.36 5.96 -2.80
N ILE A 3 -2.36 6.46 -2.08
CA ILE A 3 -3.25 5.63 -1.23
C ILE A 3 -4.26 4.82 -2.05
N GLY A 4 -4.58 5.26 -3.28
CA GLY A 4 -5.72 4.74 -4.05
C GLY A 4 -5.50 3.38 -4.72
N GLY A 5 -4.25 2.96 -4.99
CA GLY A 5 -3.98 1.75 -5.76
C GLY A 5 -4.46 0.47 -5.05
N GLY A 6 -3.87 0.15 -3.90
CA GLY A 6 -4.17 -1.10 -3.19
C GLY A 6 -5.51 -1.10 -2.49
N SER A 7 -5.94 0.04 -1.97
CA SER A 7 -7.19 0.16 -1.21
C SER A 7 -8.43 -0.17 -2.05
N ILE A 8 -8.36 0.05 -3.38
CA ILE A 8 -9.44 -0.23 -4.33
C ILE A 8 -9.17 -1.53 -5.10
N LEU A 9 -7.93 -1.75 -5.57
CA LEU A 9 -7.58 -2.92 -6.38
C LEU A 9 -7.73 -4.23 -5.61
N ILE A 10 -7.36 -4.26 -4.32
CA ILE A 10 -7.40 -5.49 -3.53
C ILE A 10 -8.86 -5.94 -3.31
N PRO A 11 -9.80 -5.10 -2.84
CA PRO A 11 -11.21 -5.48 -2.78
C PRO A 11 -11.76 -5.88 -4.14
N ALA A 12 -11.38 -5.19 -5.23
CA ALA A 12 -11.86 -5.54 -6.56
C ALA A 12 -11.44 -6.95 -6.97
N LEU A 13 -10.17 -7.33 -6.76
CA LEU A 13 -9.69 -8.68 -7.08
C LEU A 13 -10.36 -9.75 -6.21
N VAL A 14 -10.58 -9.48 -4.93
CA VAL A 14 -11.23 -10.43 -4.01
C VAL A 14 -12.71 -10.60 -4.34
N PHE A 15 -13.45 -9.52 -4.60
CA PHE A 15 -14.89 -9.59 -4.86
C PHE A 15 -15.24 -10.01 -6.29
N PHE A 16 -14.53 -9.50 -7.31
CA PHE A 16 -14.85 -9.80 -8.70
C PHE A 16 -14.14 -11.04 -9.22
N SER A 17 -12.87 -11.24 -8.86
CA SER A 17 -12.06 -12.37 -9.36
C SER A 17 -12.01 -13.55 -8.40
N HIS A 18 -12.65 -13.46 -7.22
CA HIS A 18 -12.62 -14.48 -6.18
C HIS A 18 -11.19 -14.92 -5.82
N ALA A 19 -10.22 -14.00 -5.99
CA ALA A 19 -8.82 -14.27 -5.70
C ALA A 19 -8.62 -14.42 -4.18
N SER A 20 -7.67 -15.26 -3.78
CA SER A 20 -7.29 -15.32 -2.37
C SER A 20 -6.69 -14.00 -1.91
N GLN A 21 -6.73 -13.73 -0.61
CA GLN A 21 -6.20 -12.47 -0.07
C GLN A 21 -4.70 -12.36 -0.37
N HIS A 22 -3.95 -13.45 -0.25
CA HIS A 22 -2.54 -13.50 -0.63
C HIS A 22 -2.29 -13.16 -2.10
N GLN A 23 -3.10 -13.71 -3.01
CA GLN A 23 -2.98 -13.44 -4.45
C GLN A 23 -3.28 -11.97 -4.78
N ALA A 24 -4.36 -11.41 -4.22
CA ALA A 24 -4.74 -10.02 -4.44
C ALA A 24 -3.63 -9.04 -3.99
N GLN A 25 -3.01 -9.31 -2.83
CA GLN A 25 -1.89 -8.52 -2.31
C GLN A 25 -0.65 -8.61 -3.22
N ALA A 26 -0.33 -9.82 -3.73
CA ALA A 26 0.79 -10.01 -4.64
C ALA A 26 0.60 -9.25 -5.95
N VAL A 27 -0.59 -9.35 -6.56
CA VAL A 27 -0.92 -8.62 -7.80
C VAL A 27 -0.85 -7.11 -7.59
N ASN A 28 -1.35 -6.61 -6.45
CA ASN A 28 -1.21 -5.20 -6.11
C ASN A 28 0.26 -4.77 -6.02
N LEU A 29 1.15 -5.57 -5.43
CA LEU A 29 2.58 -5.26 -5.39
C LEU A 29 3.18 -5.20 -6.80
N TYR A 30 2.85 -6.15 -7.68
CA TYR A 30 3.29 -6.13 -9.08
C TYR A 30 2.86 -4.85 -9.80
N TYR A 31 1.63 -4.39 -9.57
CA TYR A 31 1.13 -3.14 -10.14
C TYR A 31 1.87 -1.90 -9.60
N PHE A 32 2.30 -1.94 -8.33
CA PHE A 32 3.04 -0.84 -7.72
C PHE A 32 4.47 -0.68 -8.25
N ILE A 33 5.14 -1.76 -8.68
CA ILE A 33 6.54 -1.71 -9.17
C ILE A 33 6.72 -0.69 -10.31
N PRO A 34 6.01 -0.77 -11.46
CA PRO A 34 6.20 0.18 -12.55
C PRO A 34 5.83 1.60 -12.13
N THR A 35 4.76 1.76 -11.34
CA THR A 35 4.32 3.07 -10.83
C THR A 35 5.39 3.70 -9.93
N ALA A 36 6.03 2.90 -9.08
CA ALA A 36 7.11 3.33 -8.20
C ALA A 36 8.35 3.74 -9.01
N VAL A 37 8.72 2.96 -10.04
CA VAL A 37 9.85 3.28 -10.93
C VAL A 37 9.62 4.61 -11.64
N VAL A 38 8.44 4.80 -12.25
CA VAL A 38 8.09 6.05 -12.93
C VAL A 38 8.11 7.23 -11.95
N SER A 39 7.51 7.05 -10.76
CA SER A 39 7.51 8.07 -9.71
C SER A 39 8.93 8.44 -9.29
N LEU A 40 9.82 7.45 -9.12
CA LEU A 40 11.21 7.66 -8.74
C LEU A 40 11.96 8.46 -9.82
N ILE A 41 11.80 8.11 -11.10
CA ILE A 41 12.43 8.82 -12.22
C ILE A 41 12.00 10.29 -12.26
N ILE A 42 10.70 10.55 -12.13
CA ILE A 42 10.14 11.92 -12.15
C ILE A 42 10.70 12.75 -11.00
N HIS A 43 10.69 12.22 -9.77
CA HIS A 43 11.17 12.96 -8.59
C HIS A 43 12.69 13.17 -8.62
N PHE A 44 13.43 12.20 -9.15
CA PHE A 44 14.88 12.31 -9.34
C PHE A 44 15.22 13.40 -10.35
N LYS A 45 14.50 13.46 -11.47
CA LYS A 45 14.66 14.50 -12.49
C LYS A 45 14.34 15.91 -11.95
N ASN A 46 13.36 16.03 -11.07
CA ASN A 46 12.96 17.29 -10.45
C ASN A 46 13.86 17.74 -9.28
N ARG A 47 14.96 17.04 -8.99
CA ARG A 47 15.90 17.28 -7.86
C ARG A 47 15.22 17.44 -6.49
N GLN A 48 14.04 16.88 -6.31
CA GLN A 48 13.28 16.94 -5.05
C GLN A 48 13.65 15.79 -4.09
N ILE A 49 14.80 15.14 -4.32
CA ILE A 49 15.23 13.96 -3.56
C ILE A 49 16.39 14.34 -2.64
N CYS A 50 16.09 14.42 -1.35
CA CYS A 50 17.11 14.45 -0.31
C CYS A 50 17.72 13.06 -0.14
N ALA A 51 18.77 12.74 -0.91
CA ALA A 51 19.37 11.40 -0.98
C ALA A 51 19.64 10.76 0.40
N LYS A 52 20.10 11.55 1.38
CA LYS A 52 20.35 11.08 2.75
C LYS A 52 19.07 10.58 3.44
N VAL A 53 17.97 11.33 3.33
CA VAL A 53 16.68 10.96 3.93
C VAL A 53 16.06 9.79 3.17
N SER A 54 16.11 9.82 1.83
CA SER A 54 15.54 8.78 0.98
C SER A 54 16.20 7.42 1.20
N VAL A 55 17.52 7.36 1.40
CA VAL A 55 18.23 6.11 1.71
C VAL A 55 17.83 5.56 3.07
N VAL A 56 17.74 6.43 4.10
CA VAL A 56 17.30 6.01 5.43
C VAL A 56 15.87 5.48 5.37
N MET A 57 14.95 6.20 4.72
CA MET A 57 13.56 5.74 4.56
C MET A 57 13.46 4.44 3.74
N ALA A 58 14.28 4.28 2.71
CA ALA A 58 14.33 3.05 1.93
C ALA A 58 14.82 1.86 2.78
N LEU A 59 15.84 2.05 3.63
CA LEU A 59 16.33 0.99 4.52
C LEU A 59 15.27 0.57 5.53
N PHE A 60 14.67 1.51 6.25
CA PHE A 60 13.59 1.20 7.20
C PHE A 60 12.37 0.60 6.51
N GLY A 61 12.04 1.10 5.31
CA GLY A 61 10.96 0.57 4.48
C GLY A 61 11.21 -0.87 4.04
N LEU A 62 12.43 -1.21 3.60
CA LEU A 62 12.82 -2.57 3.22
C LEU A 62 12.75 -3.53 4.41
N ILE A 63 13.28 -3.10 5.56
CA ILE A 63 13.24 -3.89 6.80
C ILE A 63 11.78 -4.14 7.20
N GLY A 64 10.96 -3.09 7.26
CA GLY A 64 9.54 -3.20 7.58
C GLY A 64 8.77 -4.08 6.60
N ALA A 65 9.02 -3.93 5.29
CA ALA A 65 8.40 -4.75 4.25
C ALA A 65 8.79 -6.23 4.38
N TYR A 66 10.07 -6.53 4.65
CA TYR A 66 10.54 -7.89 4.83
C TYR A 66 9.88 -8.57 6.03
N PHE A 67 9.91 -7.94 7.21
CA PHE A 67 9.28 -8.49 8.41
C PHE A 67 7.75 -8.57 8.27
N GLY A 68 7.12 -7.52 7.71
CA GLY A 68 5.69 -7.46 7.47
C GLY A 68 5.22 -8.55 6.50
N SER A 69 5.92 -8.74 5.37
CA SER A 69 5.62 -9.79 4.40
C SER A 69 5.85 -11.18 4.98
N SER A 70 6.93 -11.39 5.74
CA SER A 70 7.23 -12.68 6.37
C SER A 70 6.16 -13.07 7.40
N LEU A 71 5.65 -12.09 8.16
CA LEU A 71 4.52 -12.30 9.06
C LEU A 71 3.23 -12.56 8.28
N ALA A 72 2.96 -11.77 7.23
CA ALA A 72 1.74 -11.89 6.43
C ALA A 72 1.60 -13.28 5.81
N VAL A 73 2.66 -13.83 5.19
CA VAL A 73 2.65 -15.15 4.54
C VAL A 73 2.35 -16.30 5.52
N LYS A 74 2.62 -16.11 6.82
CA LYS A 74 2.30 -17.10 7.87
C LYS A 74 0.85 -17.04 8.34
N LEU A 75 0.11 -15.99 8.00
CA LEU A 75 -1.30 -15.83 8.37
C LEU A 75 -2.21 -16.55 7.36
N SER A 76 -3.30 -17.12 7.86
CA SER A 76 -4.35 -17.67 7.01
C SER A 76 -5.06 -16.57 6.23
N ASP A 77 -5.56 -16.90 5.03
CA ASP A 77 -6.27 -15.94 4.16
C ASP A 77 -7.42 -15.23 4.90
N SER A 78 -8.21 -15.96 5.68
CA SER A 78 -9.34 -15.38 6.44
C SER A 78 -8.88 -14.37 7.49
N PHE A 79 -7.76 -14.63 8.16
CA PHE A 79 -7.23 -13.71 9.17
C PHE A 79 -6.62 -12.47 8.53
N LEU A 80 -5.88 -12.65 7.42
CA LEU A 80 -5.30 -11.56 6.65
C LEU A 80 -6.38 -10.66 6.04
N ALA A 81 -7.47 -11.24 5.54
CA ALA A 81 -8.62 -10.52 5.02
C ALA A 81 -9.31 -9.69 6.13
N LYS A 82 -9.45 -10.26 7.33
CA LYS A 82 -10.05 -9.55 8.48
C LYS A 82 -9.20 -8.35 8.92
N ILE A 83 -7.88 -8.52 9.01
CA ILE A 83 -6.95 -7.42 9.32
C ILE A 83 -7.06 -6.33 8.25
N PHE A 84 -7.05 -6.72 6.98
CA PHE A 84 -7.14 -5.77 5.87
C PHE A 84 -8.48 -5.03 5.85
N ALA A 85 -9.59 -5.70 6.18
CA ALA A 85 -10.91 -5.07 6.30
C ALA A 85 -10.93 -4.02 7.42
N VAL A 86 -10.36 -4.31 8.59
CA VAL A 86 -10.23 -3.34 9.68
C VAL A 86 -9.35 -2.16 9.25
N PHE A 87 -8.24 -2.42 8.57
CA PHE A 87 -7.39 -1.38 8.01
C PHE A 87 -8.16 -0.46 7.06
N LEU A 88 -8.90 -1.03 6.09
CA LEU A 88 -9.73 -0.24 5.17
C LEU A 88 -10.81 0.57 5.88
N PHE A 89 -11.42 0.01 6.92
CA PHE A 89 -12.42 0.72 7.71
C PHE A 89 -11.83 1.96 8.40
N ILE A 90 -10.64 1.82 8.99
CA ILE A 90 -9.91 2.94 9.62
C ILE A 90 -9.52 3.98 8.57
N VAL A 91 -8.99 3.56 7.41
CA VAL A 91 -8.62 4.45 6.31
C VAL A 91 -9.85 5.21 5.82
N GLY A 92 -10.99 4.55 5.63
CA GLY A 92 -12.23 5.17 5.23
C GLY A 92 -12.74 6.21 6.23
N ILE A 93 -12.69 5.91 7.54
CA ILE A 93 -13.01 6.89 8.59
C ILE A 93 -12.07 8.09 8.54
N MET A 94 -10.76 7.84 8.42
CA MET A 94 -9.75 8.89 8.37
C MET A 94 -9.94 9.79 7.13
N GLU A 95 -10.31 9.21 5.99
CA GLU A 95 -10.58 9.95 4.77
C GLU A 95 -11.83 10.83 4.88
N ILE A 96 -12.91 10.34 5.50
CA ILE A 96 -14.11 11.13 5.80
C ILE A 96 -13.80 12.30 6.75
N ILE A 97 -13.01 12.05 7.80
CA ILE A 97 -12.61 13.09 8.76
C ILE A 97 -11.75 14.15 8.06
N ASN A 98 -10.77 13.73 7.25
CA ASN A 98 -9.90 14.65 6.51
C ASN A 98 -10.67 15.44 5.45
N ALA A 99 -11.64 14.81 4.76
CA ALA A 99 -12.51 15.49 3.82
C ALA A 99 -13.28 16.63 4.51
N LYS A 100 -13.87 16.36 5.68
CA LYS A 100 -14.58 17.37 6.48
C LYS A 100 -13.67 18.50 6.99
N LYS A 101 -12.38 18.24 7.17
CA LYS A 101 -11.38 19.23 7.61
C LYS A 101 -10.90 20.16 6.50
N ASN A 102 -10.90 19.71 5.25
CA ASN A 102 -10.52 20.55 4.09
C ASN A 102 -11.65 21.47 3.61
N GLU A 103 -12.86 21.32 4.14
CA GLU A 103 -14.02 22.17 3.85
C GLU A 103 -14.20 23.32 4.88
N GLY A 104 -13.30 23.46 5.87
CA GLY A 104 -13.36 24.46 6.95
C GLY A 104 -12.20 25.43 7.00
#